data_AF-A0A5N8XY98-F1
#
_entry.id   AF-A0A5N8XY98-F1
#
_cell.length_a   1.000
_cell.length_b   1.000
_cell.length_c   1.000
_cell.angle_alpha   90.00
_cell.angle_beta   90.00
_cell.angle_gamma   90.00
#
_symmetry.space_group_name_H-M   'P 1'
#
loop_
_entity.id
_entity.type
_entity.pdbx_description
1 polymer ?
#
loop_
_entity_poly.entity_id
_entity_poly.type
_entity_poly.pdbx_seq_one_letter_code
_entity_poly.pdbx_strand_id
1 'polypeptide(L)'
;KAPTCPRFADPAHAAADRRVDVDRITPEPVWRKTCGTLYRSDSRPPATIFEQGFYPKDVVDGQYDIEQYVLVNQPSPYVSTSYDHDLYKTWYKSGFNYYIDAPGGVDVNKTIGDTHKWADQVEVAFPGGIARQYVIGVCPVDKKTKTEIMSDCESNPHYQPWH
;
A
#
# COMPACT_ATOMS: atom_id res chain seq x y z
N LYS A 1 9.66 19.89 16.32
CA LYS A 1 10.31 19.07 15.26
C LYS A 1 9.67 17.69 15.35
N ALA A 2 9.07 17.17 14.29
CA ALA A 2 8.51 15.81 14.34
C ALA A 2 9.64 14.81 14.67
N PRO A 3 9.39 13.79 15.51
CA PRO A 3 10.37 12.75 15.78
C PRO A 3 10.74 12.01 14.48
N THR A 4 11.96 11.47 14.43
CA THR A 4 12.42 10.68 13.28
C THR A 4 11.73 9.32 13.27
N CYS A 5 11.25 8.87 12.11
CA CYS A 5 10.61 7.57 11.94
C CYS A 5 11.55 6.42 12.34
N PRO A 6 11.06 5.41 13.10
CA PRO A 6 11.81 4.18 13.34
C PRO A 6 12.20 3.48 12.04
N ARG A 7 13.33 2.76 12.07
CA ARG A 7 13.84 2.01 10.92
C ARG A 7 14.06 0.55 11.29
N PHE A 8 13.64 -0.33 10.41
CA PHE A 8 13.81 -1.77 10.56
C PHE A 8 14.89 -2.25 9.59
N ALA A 9 15.67 -3.25 10.00
CA ALA A 9 16.71 -3.84 9.16
C ALA A 9 16.12 -4.65 8.00
N ASP A 10 14.97 -5.30 8.23
CA ASP A 10 14.20 -6.00 7.22
C ASP A 10 13.40 -5.00 6.35
N PRO A 11 13.71 -4.87 5.05
CA PRO A 11 12.99 -3.95 4.16
C PRO A 11 11.53 -4.38 3.91
N ALA A 12 11.22 -5.66 4.08
CA ALA A 12 9.87 -6.23 3.98
C ALA A 12 9.25 -6.49 5.37
N HIS A 13 9.65 -5.72 6.39
CA HIS A 13 9.13 -5.88 7.77
C HIS A 13 7.59 -5.88 7.84
N ALA A 14 6.96 -5.09 6.97
CA ALA A 14 5.50 -4.95 6.88
C ALA A 14 4.79 -6.11 6.18
N ALA A 15 5.50 -7.05 5.54
CA ALA A 15 4.92 -8.06 4.68
C ALA A 15 3.91 -8.97 5.39
N ALA A 16 2.74 -9.16 4.76
CA ALA A 16 1.78 -10.19 5.14
C ALA A 16 2.25 -11.58 4.69
N ASP A 17 2.81 -11.67 3.48
CA ASP A 17 3.42 -12.88 2.95
C ASP A 17 4.94 -12.80 3.05
N ARG A 18 5.50 -13.53 4.02
CA ARG A 18 6.95 -13.56 4.31
C ARG A 18 7.79 -14.35 3.30
N ARG A 19 7.17 -14.95 2.28
CA ARG A 19 7.89 -15.67 1.21
C ARG A 19 8.42 -14.76 0.11
N VAL A 20 8.11 -13.46 0.17
CA VAL A 20 8.61 -12.49 -0.81
C VAL A 20 10.13 -12.45 -0.80
N ASP A 21 10.72 -12.43 -1.99
CA ASP A 21 12.16 -12.38 -2.18
C ASP A 21 12.56 -10.98 -2.68
N VAL A 22 13.03 -10.14 -1.75
CA VAL A 22 13.33 -8.73 -2.03
C VAL A 22 14.49 -8.54 -3.01
N ASP A 23 15.36 -9.55 -3.17
CA ASP A 23 16.52 -9.47 -4.07
C ASP A 23 16.11 -9.64 -5.55
N ARG A 24 14.87 -10.09 -5.81
CA ARG A 24 14.31 -10.19 -7.17
C ARG A 24 13.72 -8.88 -7.68
N ILE A 25 13.53 -7.89 -6.83
CA ILE A 25 12.90 -6.61 -7.19
C ILE A 25 13.77 -5.88 -8.20
N THR A 26 13.17 -5.44 -9.32
CA THR A 26 13.85 -4.62 -10.33
C THR A 26 13.03 -3.36 -10.68
N PRO A 27 13.69 -2.25 -11.03
CA PRO A 27 15.12 -1.97 -10.83
C PRO A 27 15.46 -1.84 -9.34
N GLU A 28 16.70 -1.45 -9.01
CA GLU A 28 17.15 -1.27 -7.62
C GLU A 28 16.16 -0.40 -6.83
N PRO A 29 15.51 -0.94 -5.78
CA PRO A 29 14.40 -0.27 -5.13
C PRO A 29 14.87 0.89 -4.25
N VAL A 30 14.19 2.03 -4.38
CA VAL A 30 14.34 3.14 -3.42
C VAL A 30 13.29 3.01 -2.33
N TRP A 31 13.71 2.50 -1.17
CA TRP A 31 12.84 2.30 -0.02
C TRP A 31 12.36 3.62 0.60
N ARG A 32 11.05 3.73 0.86
CA ARG A 32 10.43 4.79 1.65
C ARG A 32 10.98 4.77 3.07
N LYS A 33 11.40 5.96 3.54
CA LYS A 33 12.00 6.18 4.86
C LYS A 33 11.11 7.00 5.80
N THR A 34 10.00 7.52 5.30
CA THR A 34 8.98 8.22 6.08
C THR A 34 7.98 7.22 6.66
N CYS A 35 7.20 7.67 7.64
CA CYS A 35 6.21 6.87 8.40
C CYS A 35 4.84 7.54 8.43
N GLY A 36 4.59 8.52 7.54
CA GLY A 36 3.26 9.13 7.43
C GLY A 36 2.25 8.17 6.84
N THR A 37 0.97 8.38 7.16
CA THR A 37 -0.15 7.56 6.66
C THR A 37 -0.13 7.44 5.14
N LEU A 38 -0.36 6.22 4.66
CA LEU A 38 -0.57 5.88 3.26
C LEU A 38 -2.00 5.42 3.05
N TYR A 39 -2.42 5.40 1.80
CA TYR A 39 -3.80 5.14 1.42
C TYR A 39 -3.90 4.03 0.40
N ARG A 40 -4.96 3.22 0.49
CA ARG A 40 -5.23 2.19 -0.50
C ARG A 40 -6.71 2.12 -0.81
N SER A 41 -7.05 2.29 -2.07
CA SER A 41 -8.39 2.01 -2.57
C SER A 41 -8.55 0.51 -2.85
N ASP A 42 -9.53 -0.14 -2.22
CA ASP A 42 -9.80 -1.57 -2.42
C ASP A 42 -11.32 -1.83 -2.49
N SER A 43 -11.72 -2.92 -3.13
CA SER A 43 -13.12 -3.35 -3.17
C SER A 43 -13.46 -4.39 -2.11
N ARG A 44 -12.44 -5.03 -1.51
CA ARG A 44 -12.61 -6.00 -0.43
C ARG A 44 -13.08 -5.30 0.85
N PRO A 45 -14.03 -5.89 1.60
CA PRO A 45 -14.59 -5.29 2.81
C PRO A 45 -13.63 -5.36 4.01
N PRO A 46 -13.80 -4.48 5.03
CA PRO A 46 -12.96 -4.46 6.23
C PRO A 46 -12.93 -5.79 6.96
N ALA A 47 -14.03 -6.53 7.02
CA ALA A 47 -14.07 -7.86 7.64
C ALA A 47 -13.04 -8.85 7.06
N THR A 48 -12.66 -8.70 5.78
CA THR A 48 -11.59 -9.49 5.16
C THR A 48 -10.22 -8.88 5.44
N ILE A 49 -10.07 -7.57 5.24
CA ILE A 49 -8.77 -6.90 5.34
C ILE A 49 -8.27 -6.79 6.77
N PHE A 50 -9.14 -6.55 7.75
CA PHE A 50 -8.76 -6.47 9.16
C PHE A 50 -8.34 -7.84 9.69
N GLU A 51 -8.94 -8.94 9.21
CA GLU A 51 -8.54 -10.28 9.62
C GLU A 51 -7.21 -10.70 8.99
N GLN A 52 -7.00 -10.43 7.70
CA GLN A 52 -5.89 -11.00 6.94
C GLN A 52 -4.73 -10.02 6.71
N GLY A 53 -5.03 -8.73 6.61
CA GLY A 53 -4.16 -7.74 5.97
C GLY A 53 -4.30 -7.75 4.45
N PHE A 54 -3.40 -7.05 3.77
CA PHE A 54 -3.33 -7.04 2.31
C PHE A 54 -2.29 -8.04 1.83
N TYR A 55 -2.75 -9.21 1.39
CA TYR A 55 -1.89 -10.16 0.69
C TYR A 55 -1.67 -9.73 -0.78
N PRO A 56 -0.45 -9.90 -1.31
CA PRO A 56 -0.17 -9.75 -2.72
C PRO A 56 -0.81 -10.88 -3.53
N LYS A 57 -0.85 -10.73 -4.86
CA LYS A 57 -1.45 -11.75 -5.72
C LYS A 57 -0.55 -12.97 -5.91
N ASP A 58 0.76 -12.75 -6.06
CA ASP A 58 1.72 -13.81 -6.32
C ASP A 58 3.15 -13.39 -5.94
N VAL A 59 3.69 -13.99 -4.88
CA VAL A 59 5.09 -13.77 -4.45
C VAL A 59 6.08 -14.73 -5.09
N VAL A 60 5.62 -15.78 -5.76
CA VAL A 60 6.50 -16.82 -6.30
C VAL A 60 6.78 -16.55 -7.76
N ASP A 61 5.72 -16.49 -8.59
CA ASP A 61 5.82 -16.37 -10.04
C ASP A 61 5.34 -15.01 -10.57
N GLY A 62 4.98 -14.11 -9.66
CA GLY A 62 4.50 -12.76 -9.98
C GLY A 62 5.55 -11.84 -10.59
N GLN A 63 5.09 -10.72 -11.11
CA GLN A 63 5.96 -9.69 -11.71
C GLN A 63 6.74 -8.90 -10.66
N TYR A 64 8.04 -9.13 -10.56
CA TYR A 64 8.94 -8.39 -9.67
C TYR A 64 9.48 -7.09 -10.27
N ASP A 65 9.36 -6.86 -11.57
CA ASP A 65 9.72 -5.57 -12.14
C ASP A 65 8.66 -4.50 -11.84
N ILE A 66 9.07 -3.46 -11.11
CA ILE A 66 8.22 -2.35 -10.66
C ILE A 66 7.63 -1.59 -11.84
N GLU A 67 8.42 -1.31 -12.89
CA GLU A 67 7.94 -0.57 -14.06
C GLU A 67 6.86 -1.38 -14.80
N GLN A 68 7.12 -2.66 -15.06
CA GLN A 68 6.15 -3.55 -15.71
C GLN A 68 4.88 -3.72 -14.87
N TYR A 69 5.02 -3.83 -13.56
CA TYR A 69 3.89 -3.90 -12.63
C TYR A 69 2.99 -2.65 -12.73
N VAL A 70 3.59 -1.46 -12.65
CA VAL A 70 2.89 -0.17 -12.70
C VAL A 70 2.21 0.05 -14.05
N LEU A 71 2.82 -0.40 -15.15
CA LEU A 71 2.27 -0.20 -16.49
C LEU A 71 1.12 -1.17 -16.84
N VAL A 72 1.23 -2.44 -16.47
CA VAL A 72 0.37 -3.52 -17.00
C VAL A 72 -0.59 -4.12 -15.96
N ASN A 73 -0.44 -3.81 -14.66
CA ASN A 73 -1.30 -4.30 -13.57
C ASN A 73 -1.56 -5.82 -13.64
N GLN A 74 -0.48 -6.59 -13.60
CA GLN A 74 -0.49 -8.06 -13.61
C GLN A 74 -0.27 -8.63 -12.20
N PRO A 75 -0.54 -9.93 -11.95
CA PRO A 75 -0.19 -10.58 -10.68
C PRO A 75 1.27 -10.31 -10.29
N SER A 76 1.48 -9.88 -9.05
CA SER A 76 2.78 -9.39 -8.57
C SER A 76 2.93 -9.64 -7.06
N PRO A 77 4.16 -9.55 -6.52
CA PRO A 77 4.42 -9.62 -5.09
C PRO A 77 4.02 -8.33 -4.36
N TYR A 78 3.48 -7.34 -5.07
CA TYR A 78 3.25 -6.00 -4.57
C TYR A 78 1.80 -5.75 -4.18
N VAL A 79 1.63 -4.99 -3.11
CA VAL A 79 0.39 -4.28 -2.80
C VAL A 79 0.64 -2.78 -2.95
N SER A 80 0.00 -2.15 -3.95
CA SER A 80 0.04 -0.71 -4.13
C SER A 80 -0.65 0.05 -3.00
N THR A 81 -0.03 1.15 -2.61
CA THR A 81 -0.60 2.20 -1.77
C THR A 81 -0.18 3.55 -2.35
N SER A 82 -0.73 4.66 -1.84
CA SER A 82 -0.39 6.00 -2.29
C SER A 82 -0.11 6.92 -1.11
N TYR A 83 0.75 7.91 -1.34
CA TYR A 83 0.87 9.05 -0.43
C TYR A 83 -0.36 9.97 -0.48
N ASP A 84 -1.13 9.96 -1.56
CA ASP A 84 -2.28 10.83 -1.76
C ASP A 84 -3.54 10.23 -1.12
N HIS A 85 -4.05 10.93 -0.11
CA HIS A 85 -5.32 10.63 0.54
C HIS A 85 -6.47 10.54 -0.46
N ASP A 86 -6.49 11.42 -1.45
CA ASP A 86 -7.61 11.64 -2.35
C ASP A 86 -7.58 10.76 -3.60
N LEU A 87 -6.56 9.89 -3.74
CA LEU A 87 -6.44 9.03 -4.92
C LEU A 87 -7.68 8.14 -5.13
N TYR A 88 -8.42 7.81 -4.07
CA TYR A 88 -9.68 7.04 -4.16
C TYR A 88 -10.72 7.68 -5.09
N LYS A 89 -10.69 9.00 -5.29
CA LYS A 89 -11.61 9.74 -6.18
C LYS A 89 -11.42 9.36 -7.65
N THR A 90 -10.26 8.81 -8.00
CA THR A 90 -9.93 8.31 -9.34
C THR A 90 -10.37 6.86 -9.54
N TRP A 91 -10.54 6.09 -8.46
CA TRP A 91 -10.80 4.65 -8.47
C TRP A 91 -12.27 4.29 -8.29
N TYR A 92 -13.09 4.55 -9.31
CA TYR A 92 -14.55 4.38 -9.29
C TYR A 92 -15.06 2.96 -8.95
N LYS A 93 -14.22 1.92 -9.05
CA LYS A 93 -14.61 0.53 -8.74
C LYS A 93 -14.41 0.19 -7.26
N SER A 94 -13.49 0.87 -6.57
CA SER A 94 -13.19 0.61 -5.16
C SER A 94 -14.31 1.15 -4.27
N GLY A 95 -14.66 0.41 -3.23
CA GLY A 95 -15.73 0.78 -2.29
C GLY A 95 -15.21 1.42 -1.00
N PHE A 96 -13.88 1.38 -0.81
CA PHE A 96 -13.24 1.66 0.46
C PHE A 96 -11.92 2.40 0.24
N ASN A 97 -11.62 3.35 1.12
CA ASN A 97 -10.31 3.96 1.27
C ASN A 97 -9.70 3.49 2.60
N TYR A 98 -8.64 2.70 2.52
CA TYR A 98 -7.94 2.18 3.68
C TYR A 98 -6.81 3.09 4.10
N TYR A 99 -6.67 3.27 5.40
CA TYR A 99 -5.61 4.06 6.04
C TYR A 99 -4.53 3.10 6.56
N ILE A 100 -3.29 3.35 6.18
CA ILE A 100 -2.16 2.43 6.39
C ILE A 100 -1.04 3.17 7.11
N ASP A 101 -0.58 2.61 8.23
CA ASP A 101 0.65 3.00 8.91
C ASP A 101 1.62 1.82 8.93
N ALA A 102 2.39 1.70 7.86
CA ALA A 102 3.35 0.62 7.66
C ALA A 102 4.78 1.18 7.48
N PRO A 103 5.81 0.54 8.04
CA PRO A 103 7.20 0.86 7.75
C PRO A 103 7.60 0.40 6.35
N GLY A 104 8.49 1.15 5.70
CA GLY A 104 9.07 0.77 4.41
C GLY A 104 8.11 0.95 3.22
N GLY A 105 8.20 0.00 2.29
CA GLY A 105 7.61 0.07 0.94
C GLY A 105 8.58 0.69 -0.09
N VAL A 106 8.46 0.27 -1.34
CA VAL A 106 9.24 0.80 -2.47
C VAL A 106 8.55 2.08 -2.98
N ASP A 107 9.27 3.20 -2.94
CA ASP A 107 8.78 4.47 -3.49
C ASP A 107 8.91 4.43 -5.02
N VAL A 108 7.78 4.29 -5.72
CA VAL A 108 7.77 3.98 -7.17
C VAL A 108 8.43 5.10 -7.96
N ASN A 109 8.01 6.35 -7.75
CA ASN A 109 8.55 7.49 -8.51
C ASN A 109 10.05 7.69 -8.27
N LYS A 110 10.55 7.37 -7.07
CA LYS A 110 12.00 7.42 -6.81
C LYS A 110 12.77 6.25 -7.41
N THR A 111 12.10 5.14 -7.66
CA THR A 111 12.70 3.91 -8.20
C THR A 111 12.74 3.93 -9.73
N ILE A 112 11.66 4.33 -10.39
CA ILE A 112 11.52 4.29 -11.86
C ILE A 112 11.42 5.68 -12.51
N GLY A 113 11.57 6.75 -11.73
CA GLY A 113 11.40 8.13 -12.18
C GLY A 113 9.94 8.61 -12.10
N ASP A 114 9.70 9.88 -12.39
CA ASP A 114 8.40 10.57 -12.26
C ASP A 114 7.79 10.99 -13.61
N THR A 115 8.30 10.45 -14.71
CA THR A 115 7.86 10.78 -16.08
C THR A 115 6.90 9.75 -16.68
N HIS A 116 6.67 8.63 -16.00
CA HIS A 116 5.75 7.59 -16.46
C HIS A 116 4.28 8.01 -16.32
N LYS A 117 3.39 7.34 -17.08
CA LYS A 117 1.95 7.62 -17.17
C LYS A 117 1.21 7.71 -15.82
N TRP A 118 1.74 7.09 -14.79
CA TRP A 118 1.09 6.93 -13.48
C TRP A 118 1.82 7.65 -12.34
N ALA A 119 2.78 8.54 -12.64
CA ALA A 119 3.57 9.24 -11.63
C ALA A 119 2.71 10.06 -10.65
N ASP A 120 1.58 10.61 -11.13
CA ASP A 120 0.62 11.36 -10.30
C ASP A 120 -0.05 10.50 -9.22
N GLN A 121 0.01 9.18 -9.31
CA GLN A 121 -0.51 8.28 -8.26
C GLN A 121 0.37 8.26 -7.01
N VAL A 122 1.61 8.77 -7.10
CA VAL A 122 2.59 8.85 -5.99
C VAL A 122 2.63 7.54 -5.18
N GLU A 123 2.87 6.45 -5.91
CA GLU A 123 2.71 5.09 -5.41
C GLU A 123 3.85 4.65 -4.48
N VAL A 124 3.47 3.91 -3.44
CA VAL A 124 4.37 3.08 -2.63
C VAL A 124 3.94 1.62 -2.77
N ALA A 125 4.81 0.79 -3.34
CA ALA A 125 4.57 -0.63 -3.55
C ALA A 125 5.14 -1.47 -2.39
N PHE A 126 4.31 -2.27 -1.73
CA PHE A 126 4.72 -3.13 -0.62
C PHE A 126 4.99 -4.56 -1.08
N PRO A 127 6.27 -5.01 -1.17
CA PRO A 127 6.61 -6.40 -1.46
C PRO A 127 6.17 -7.31 -0.30
N GLY A 128 5.49 -8.41 -0.62
CA GLY A 128 4.89 -9.29 0.38
C GLY A 128 3.60 -8.73 0.99
N GLY A 129 3.13 -7.58 0.50
CA GLY A 129 1.93 -6.93 0.99
C GLY A 129 2.07 -6.29 2.36
N ILE A 130 0.96 -6.21 3.10
CA ILE A 130 0.85 -5.41 4.33
C ILE A 130 0.11 -6.22 5.39
N ALA A 131 0.81 -6.60 6.45
CA ALA A 131 0.23 -7.33 7.57
C ALA A 131 -0.84 -6.47 8.30
N ARG A 132 -1.87 -7.14 8.82
CA ARG A 132 -3.06 -6.47 9.37
C ARG A 132 -2.78 -5.45 10.47
N GLN A 133 -1.71 -5.64 11.25
CA GLN A 133 -1.36 -4.73 12.34
C GLN A 133 -0.92 -3.34 11.86
N TYR A 134 -0.62 -3.18 10.57
CA TYR A 134 -0.26 -1.90 9.94
C TYR A 134 -1.42 -1.23 9.21
N VAL A 135 -2.61 -1.84 9.21
CA VAL A 135 -3.83 -1.22 8.67
C VAL A 135 -4.52 -0.50 9.82
N ILE A 136 -4.63 0.83 9.77
CA ILE A 136 -5.26 1.66 10.81
C ILE A 136 -6.77 1.42 10.83
N GLY A 137 -7.38 1.43 9.65
CA GLY A 137 -8.83 1.43 9.49
C GLY A 137 -9.24 1.71 8.05
N VAL A 138 -10.52 2.01 7.87
CA VAL A 138 -11.12 2.21 6.55
C VAL A 138 -12.24 3.25 6.62
N CYS A 139 -12.46 3.96 5.52
CA CYS A 139 -13.68 4.70 5.27
C CYS A 139 -14.36 4.18 3.99
N PRO A 140 -15.67 3.86 4.03
CA PRO A 140 -16.44 3.59 2.82
C PRO A 140 -16.48 4.82 1.91
N VAL A 141 -16.56 4.60 0.59
CA VAL A 141 -16.61 5.67 -0.42
C VAL A 141 -17.96 5.68 -1.11
N ASP A 142 -18.63 6.84 -1.10
CA ASP A 142 -19.78 7.08 -1.97
C ASP A 142 -19.28 7.25 -3.41
N LYS A 143 -19.67 6.31 -4.28
CA LYS A 143 -19.22 6.25 -5.68
C LYS A 143 -19.82 7.37 -6.55
N LYS A 144 -20.96 7.95 -6.16
CA LYS A 144 -21.62 9.02 -6.92
C LYS A 144 -20.94 10.36 -6.66
N THR A 145 -20.73 10.68 -5.38
CA THR A 145 -20.12 11.96 -4.97
C THR A 145 -18.60 11.91 -4.94
N LYS A 146 -18.01 10.71 -4.95
CA LYS A 146 -16.57 10.47 -4.78
C LYS A 146 -16.05 11.06 -3.47
N THR A 147 -16.78 10.79 -2.40
CA THR A 147 -16.44 11.25 -1.05
C THR A 147 -16.45 10.08 -0.10
N GLU A 148 -15.60 10.12 0.91
CA GLU A 148 -15.71 9.20 2.04
C GLU A 148 -16.99 9.44 2.83
N ILE A 149 -17.62 8.36 3.26
CA ILE A 149 -18.75 8.36 4.17
C ILE A 149 -18.16 8.35 5.58
N MET A 150 -17.77 9.53 6.06
CA MET A 150 -16.97 9.66 7.30
C MET A 150 -17.65 9.09 8.55
N SER A 151 -18.99 9.08 8.58
CA SER A 151 -19.76 8.48 9.68
C SER A 151 -19.61 6.96 9.80
N ASP A 152 -19.20 6.32 8.71
CA ASP A 152 -19.17 4.86 8.57
C ASP A 152 -17.72 4.35 8.53
N CYS A 153 -16.75 5.21 8.90
CA CYS A 153 -15.36 4.77 9.03
C CYS A 153 -15.19 3.81 10.21
N GLU A 154 -14.37 2.79 10.02
CA GLU A 154 -14.12 1.74 11.00
C GLU A 154 -12.63 1.68 11.35
N SER A 155 -12.33 1.59 12.64
CA SER A 155 -10.98 1.30 13.11
C SER A 155 -10.71 -0.20 13.08
N ASN A 156 -9.52 -0.59 12.65
CA ASN A 156 -9.09 -1.97 12.70
C ASN A 156 -8.75 -2.37 14.15
N PRO A 157 -9.43 -3.37 14.76
CA PRO A 157 -9.12 -3.80 16.12
C PRO A 157 -7.74 -4.44 16.26
N HIS A 158 -7.09 -4.80 15.17
CA HIS A 158 -5.75 -5.40 15.15
C HIS A 158 -4.62 -4.39 14.90
N TYR A 159 -4.92 -3.12 14.69
CA TYR A 159 -3.91 -2.08 14.47
C TYR A 159 -2.96 -1.97 15.68
N GLN A 160 -1.64 -1.89 15.42
CA GLN A 160 -0.60 -1.71 16.43
C GLN A 160 0.30 -0.52 16.07
N PRO A 161 0.17 0.62 16.77
CA PRO A 161 1.08 1.76 16.60
C PRO A 161 2.53 1.39 16.88
N TRP A 162 3.48 2.01 16.16
CA TRP A 162 4.90 1.67 16.24
C TRP A 162 5.87 2.87 16.29
N HIS A 163 5.36 4.11 16.31
CA HIS A 163 6.14 5.36 16.46
C HIS A 163 5.41 6.42 17.30
#